data_AF-A0A9Q3EGX9-F1
#
_entry.id   AF-A0A9Q3EGX9-F1
#
_cell.length_a   1.000
_cell.length_b   1.000
_cell.length_c   1.000
_cell.angle_alpha   90.00
_cell.angle_beta   90.00
_cell.angle_gamma   90.00
#
_symmetry.space_group_name_H-M   'P 1'
#
loop_
_entity.id
_entity.type
_entity.pdbx_description
1 polymer ?
#
loop_
_entity_poly.entity_id
_entity_poly.type
_entity_poly.pdbx_seq_one_letter_code
_entity_poly.pdbx_strand_id
1 'polypeptide(L)'
;MGQLTQEFSPRDTSRTPAFKTSSVKAPDSFDGTKAYKLRGFIKSCQLMFHNDPEKFFSDRKNILYSTFFSPGRAEKWIEPYLSNTSNEDPSYLINSLKLLETQLFTLLGDPNEVRKAEQELENLRMKEIGQVSLYIADFRSLISRIGDWGERAYTHVYRIGLESRFFDH
;
A
#
# COMPACT_ATOMS: atom_id res chain seq x y z
N MET A 1 -1.78 39.29 -52.39
CA MET A 1 -0.86 40.05 -51.52
C MET A 1 -1.64 40.44 -50.28
N GLY A 2 -1.51 39.83 -49.09
CA GLY A 2 -0.76 38.69 -48.62
C GLY A 2 -1.54 38.04 -47.46
N GLN A 3 -1.32 36.74 -47.21
CA GLN A 3 -1.88 36.05 -46.06
C GLN A 3 -0.82 35.98 -44.96
N LEU A 4 -1.15 36.50 -43.76
CA LEU A 4 -0.37 36.29 -42.54
C LEU A 4 -0.54 34.83 -42.10
N THR A 5 0.53 34.05 -42.15
CA THR A 5 0.65 32.80 -41.40
C THR A 5 1.02 33.13 -39.96
N GLN A 6 0.09 32.91 -39.03
CA GLN A 6 0.35 32.93 -37.60
C GLN A 6 0.88 31.53 -37.21
N GLU A 7 2.17 31.43 -36.88
CA GLU A 7 2.75 30.21 -36.35
C GLU A 7 2.17 29.92 -34.95
N PHE A 8 1.44 28.81 -34.82
CA PHE A 8 1.13 28.23 -33.52
C PHE A 8 2.35 27.47 -33.01
N SER A 9 3.07 28.07 -32.07
CA SER A 9 4.07 27.35 -31.27
C SER A 9 3.35 26.36 -30.34
N PRO A 10 3.72 25.07 -30.31
CA PRO A 10 3.11 24.13 -29.39
C PRO A 10 3.55 24.47 -27.96
N ARG A 11 2.57 24.75 -27.09
CA ARG A 11 2.79 24.80 -25.64
C ARG A 11 3.39 23.48 -25.20
N ASP A 12 4.59 23.54 -24.65
CA ASP A 12 5.22 22.44 -23.93
C ASP A 12 4.38 22.14 -22.68
N THR A 13 3.40 21.26 -22.81
CA THR A 13 2.63 20.71 -21.69
C THR A 13 3.34 19.47 -21.18
N SER A 14 4.49 19.65 -20.53
CA SER A 14 5.14 18.56 -19.81
C SER A 14 5.88 19.05 -18.56
N ARG A 15 5.14 19.56 -17.56
CA ARG A 15 5.64 19.50 -16.18
C ARG A 15 4.54 19.82 -15.18
N THR A 16 4.12 18.77 -14.48
CA THR A 16 3.65 18.96 -13.10
C THR A 16 4.22 17.85 -12.22
N PRO A 17 5.35 18.06 -11.52
CA PRO A 17 5.63 17.35 -10.30
C PRO A 17 5.18 18.26 -9.14
N ALA A 18 4.08 17.97 -8.48
CA ALA A 18 3.75 18.70 -7.26
C ALA A 18 2.90 17.88 -6.28
N PHE A 19 3.56 17.02 -5.50
CA PHE A 19 3.40 17.10 -4.05
C PHE A 19 4.73 16.82 -3.36
N LYS A 20 5.40 17.88 -2.90
CA LYS A 20 6.55 17.86 -1.99
C LYS A 20 6.18 18.79 -0.83
N THR A 21 5.51 18.28 0.20
CA THR A 21 5.40 19.02 1.47
C THR A 21 6.73 18.90 2.20
N SER A 22 7.23 19.98 2.78
CA SER A 22 8.42 19.97 3.65
C SER A 22 8.21 19.19 4.97
N SER A 23 7.10 18.46 5.11
CA SER A 23 6.60 17.88 6.35
C SER A 23 5.90 16.52 6.15
N VAL A 24 6.28 15.73 5.13
CA VAL A 24 5.90 14.30 5.21
C VAL A 24 6.70 13.67 6.34
N LYS A 25 6.00 13.31 7.41
CA LYS A 25 6.59 12.65 8.57
C LYS A 25 7.31 11.39 8.09
N ALA A 26 8.55 11.21 8.54
CA ALA A 26 9.30 9.99 8.26
C ALA A 26 8.49 8.74 8.69
N PRO A 27 8.69 7.59 8.03
CA PRO A 27 8.05 6.34 8.40
C PRO A 27 8.26 6.02 9.88
N ASP A 28 7.23 5.46 10.52
CA ASP A 28 7.42 4.89 11.85
C ASP A 28 8.31 3.64 11.73
N SER A 29 9.21 3.44 12.68
CA SER A 29 10.14 2.32 12.65
C SER A 29 9.45 0.95 12.85
N PHE A 30 9.90 -0.05 12.10
CA PHE A 30 9.43 -1.43 12.19
C PHE A 30 10.59 -2.39 12.52
N ASP A 31 10.63 -2.86 13.77
CA ASP A 31 11.72 -3.72 14.24
C ASP A 31 11.55 -5.22 13.94
N GLY A 32 10.42 -5.61 13.32
CA GLY A 32 10.06 -7.01 13.06
C GLY A 32 9.46 -7.78 14.25
N THR A 33 9.17 -7.14 15.40
CA THR A 33 8.63 -7.83 16.58
C THR A 33 7.10 -7.85 16.64
N LYS A 34 6.46 -6.77 16.16
CA LYS A 34 5.01 -6.58 16.21
C LYS A 34 4.42 -6.68 14.81
N ALA A 35 4.07 -7.90 14.41
CA ALA A 35 3.56 -8.21 13.07
C ALA A 35 2.42 -7.29 12.59
N TYR A 36 1.49 -6.94 13.48
CA TYR A 36 0.37 -6.04 13.16
C TYR A 36 0.79 -4.61 12.73
N LYS A 37 2.04 -4.20 13.00
CA LYS A 37 2.57 -2.90 12.56
C LYS A 37 3.10 -2.90 11.13
N LEU A 38 3.39 -4.07 10.55
CA LEU A 38 4.05 -4.19 9.25
C LEU A 38 3.29 -3.44 8.14
N ARG A 39 1.96 -3.60 8.07
CA ARG A 39 1.15 -2.93 7.05
C ARG A 39 1.20 -1.40 7.17
N GLY A 40 1.20 -0.87 8.40
CA GLY A 40 1.34 0.57 8.63
C GLY A 40 2.70 1.09 8.18
N PHE A 41 3.76 0.35 8.51
CA PHE A 41 5.12 0.63 8.05
C PHE A 41 5.22 0.69 6.52
N ILE A 42 4.82 -0.37 5.81
CA ILE A 42 4.85 -0.41 4.34
C ILE A 42 4.08 0.77 3.72
N LYS A 43 2.88 1.07 4.23
CA LYS A 43 2.08 2.22 3.75
C LYS A 43 2.80 3.55 3.93
N SER A 44 3.47 3.75 5.07
CA SER A 44 4.23 4.99 5.31
C SER A 44 5.45 5.13 4.40
N CYS A 45 6.17 4.04 4.12
CA CYS A 45 7.24 4.04 3.12
C CYS A 45 6.70 4.37 1.72
N GLN A 46 5.61 3.72 1.29
CA GLN A 46 4.98 3.97 0.00
C GLN A 46 4.56 5.45 -0.13
N LEU A 47 4.00 6.06 0.91
CA LEU A 47 3.66 7.48 0.90
C LEU A 47 4.90 8.37 0.67
N MET A 48 6.03 8.06 1.32
CA MET A 48 7.28 8.79 1.09
C MET A 48 7.76 8.67 -0.36
N PHE A 49 7.67 7.47 -0.93
CA PHE A 49 8.10 7.23 -2.31
C PHE A 49 7.25 8.00 -3.32
N HIS A 50 5.93 8.00 -3.14
CA HIS A 50 5.01 8.74 -4.00
C HIS A 50 5.13 10.26 -3.84
N ASN A 51 5.54 10.76 -2.68
CA ASN A 51 5.75 12.19 -2.44
C ASN A 51 7.05 12.72 -3.08
N ASP A 52 8.07 11.90 -3.30
CA ASP A 52 9.29 12.36 -3.98
C ASP A 52 9.78 11.36 -5.03
N PRO A 53 9.04 11.22 -6.15
CA PRO A 53 9.37 10.23 -7.18
C PRO A 53 10.73 10.51 -7.84
N GLU A 54 11.19 11.76 -7.85
CA GLU A 54 12.54 12.13 -8.34
C GLU A 54 13.65 11.66 -7.41
N LYS A 55 13.39 11.53 -6.10
CA LYS A 55 14.34 10.94 -5.15
C LYS A 55 14.23 9.41 -5.14
N PHE A 56 13.01 8.90 -5.26
CA PHE A 56 12.61 7.51 -5.12
C PHE A 56 12.28 6.86 -6.48
N PHE A 57 13.11 7.12 -7.49
CA PHE A 57 12.88 6.69 -8.87
C PHE A 57 13.18 5.21 -9.16
N SER A 58 13.66 4.45 -8.17
CA SER A 58 14.03 3.05 -8.37
C SER A 58 13.76 2.24 -7.11
N ASP A 59 13.39 0.98 -7.29
CA ASP A 59 13.16 0.03 -6.20
C ASP A 59 14.37 -0.08 -5.27
N ARG A 60 15.59 -0.08 -5.83
CA ARG A 60 16.83 -0.08 -5.04
C ARG A 60 16.90 1.07 -4.04
N LYS A 61 16.56 2.29 -4.46
CA LYS A 61 16.53 3.45 -3.56
C LYS A 61 15.42 3.36 -2.53
N ASN A 62 14.27 2.82 -2.92
CA ASN A 62 13.12 2.63 -2.04
C ASN A 62 13.47 1.65 -0.92
N ILE A 63 14.08 0.51 -1.28
CA ILE A 63 14.50 -0.51 -0.34
C ILE A 63 15.57 0.02 0.62
N LEU A 64 16.64 0.63 0.09
CA LEU A 64 17.71 1.22 0.91
C LEU A 64 17.17 2.30 1.87
N TYR A 65 16.15 3.04 1.46
CA TYR A 65 15.49 4.00 2.35
C TYR A 65 14.70 3.30 3.45
N SER A 66 13.88 2.31 3.11
CA SER A 66 13.09 1.53 4.07
C SER A 66 13.94 0.83 5.12
N THR A 67 15.17 0.39 4.77
CA THR A 67 16.05 -0.28 5.74
C THR A 67 16.47 0.60 6.90
N PHE A 68 16.62 1.91 6.71
CA PHE A 68 16.91 2.85 7.81
C PHE A 68 15.81 2.87 8.88
N PHE A 69 14.59 2.49 8.53
CA PHE A 69 13.43 2.45 9.41
C PHE A 69 13.05 1.02 9.82
N SER A 70 13.93 0.05 9.56
CA SER A 70 13.67 -1.37 9.81
C SER A 70 14.70 -2.02 10.76
N PRO A 71 14.96 -1.49 11.97
CA PRO A 71 16.03 -1.97 12.83
C PRO A 71 15.79 -3.39 13.37
N GLY A 72 16.75 -3.96 14.08
CA GLY A 72 16.50 -5.14 14.92
C GLY A 72 16.28 -6.42 14.12
N ARG A 73 15.13 -7.08 14.28
CA ARG A 73 14.87 -8.37 13.59
C ARG A 73 14.69 -8.18 12.09
N ALA A 74 14.04 -7.08 11.69
CA ALA A 74 13.87 -6.77 10.27
C ALA A 74 15.23 -6.51 9.60
N GLU A 75 16.09 -5.72 10.24
CA GLU A 75 17.46 -5.42 9.76
C GLU A 75 18.28 -6.68 9.55
N LYS A 76 18.36 -7.55 10.57
CA LYS A 76 19.09 -8.82 10.50
C LYS A 76 18.65 -9.71 9.35
N TRP A 77 17.38 -9.63 8.96
CA TRP A 77 16.85 -10.40 7.84
C TRP A 77 17.18 -9.76 6.49
N ILE A 78 17.17 -8.43 6.39
CA ILE A 78 17.45 -7.71 5.13
C ILE A 78 18.96 -7.62 4.84
N GLU A 79 19.79 -7.52 5.87
CA GLU A 79 21.25 -7.28 5.79
C GLU A 79 21.98 -8.16 4.76
N PRO A 80 21.76 -9.50 4.68
CA PRO A 80 22.47 -10.35 3.73
C PRO A 80 22.25 -9.92 2.27
N TYR A 81 21.09 -9.33 1.96
CA TYR A 81 20.74 -8.88 0.62
C TYR A 81 21.26 -7.47 0.31
N LEU A 82 21.69 -6.71 1.32
CA LEU A 82 22.36 -5.42 1.15
C LEU A 82 23.86 -5.58 0.87
N SER A 83 24.43 -6.75 1.11
CA SER A 83 25.87 -6.99 0.95
C SER A 83 26.36 -6.92 -0.50
N ASN A 84 25.50 -7.21 -1.48
CA ASN A 84 25.82 -7.15 -2.90
C ASN A 84 24.90 -6.20 -3.66
N THR A 85 25.01 -4.90 -3.37
CA THR A 85 24.22 -3.84 -4.05
C THR A 85 24.56 -3.67 -5.53
N SER A 86 25.65 -4.29 -6.01
CA SER A 86 26.06 -4.29 -7.42
C SER A 86 25.40 -5.41 -8.24
N ASN A 87 24.63 -6.30 -7.62
CA ASN A 87 23.90 -7.33 -8.32
C ASN A 87 22.80 -6.72 -9.20
N GLU A 88 22.80 -7.02 -10.49
CA GLU A 88 21.83 -6.52 -11.47
C GLU A 88 20.69 -7.51 -11.76
N ASP A 89 20.73 -8.72 -11.20
CA ASP A 89 19.67 -9.71 -11.36
C ASP A 89 18.32 -9.15 -10.85
N PRO A 90 17.29 -9.04 -11.70
CA PRO A 90 15.97 -8.54 -11.29
C PRO A 90 15.30 -9.36 -10.18
N SER A 91 15.68 -10.64 -10.04
CA SER A 91 15.18 -11.52 -8.98
C SER A 91 15.88 -11.28 -7.63
N TYR A 92 16.97 -10.50 -7.62
CA TYR A 92 17.66 -10.16 -6.39
C TYR A 92 16.84 -9.17 -5.56
N LEU A 93 16.73 -9.41 -4.26
CA LEU A 93 15.80 -8.70 -3.37
C LEU A 93 15.92 -7.17 -3.46
N ILE A 94 17.16 -6.66 -3.56
CA ILE A 94 17.44 -5.21 -3.61
C ILE A 94 16.94 -4.53 -4.90
N ASN A 95 16.56 -5.31 -5.92
CA ASN A 95 16.12 -4.82 -7.23
C ASN A 95 14.60 -4.88 -7.41
N SER A 96 13.85 -5.42 -6.44
CA SER A 96 12.40 -5.56 -6.52
C SER A 96 11.74 -5.22 -5.20
N LEU A 97 11.14 -4.03 -5.11
CA LEU A 97 10.37 -3.60 -3.94
C LEU A 97 9.20 -4.55 -3.71
N LYS A 98 8.60 -5.06 -4.79
CA LYS A 98 7.52 -6.04 -4.72
C LYS A 98 7.97 -7.34 -4.04
N LEU A 99 9.13 -7.86 -4.41
CA LEU A 99 9.69 -9.06 -3.79
C LEU A 99 9.98 -8.84 -2.30
N LEU A 100 10.55 -7.68 -1.94
CA LEU A 100 10.78 -7.31 -0.55
C LEU A 100 9.47 -7.29 0.25
N GLU A 101 8.44 -6.60 -0.25
CA GLU A 101 7.14 -6.53 0.43
C GLU A 101 6.56 -7.93 0.65
N THR A 102 6.57 -8.78 -0.37
CA THR A 102 6.10 -10.17 -0.25
C THR A 102 6.85 -10.93 0.84
N GLN A 103 8.18 -10.89 0.82
CA GLN A 103 9.00 -11.60 1.82
C GLN A 103 8.81 -11.05 3.24
N LEU A 104 8.67 -9.73 3.41
CA LEU A 104 8.37 -9.12 4.71
C LEU A 104 7.03 -9.61 5.26
N PHE A 105 5.97 -9.66 4.43
CA PHE A 105 4.67 -10.20 4.86
C PHE A 105 4.75 -11.70 5.17
N THR A 106 5.50 -12.48 4.40
CA THR A 106 5.69 -13.91 4.65
C THR A 106 6.43 -14.19 5.96
N LEU A 107 7.45 -13.42 6.29
CA LEU A 107 8.37 -13.73 7.40
C LEU A 107 8.08 -12.96 8.68
N LEU A 108 7.56 -11.74 8.57
CA LEU A 108 7.34 -10.81 9.68
C LEU A 108 5.89 -10.33 9.79
N GLY A 109 5.01 -10.74 8.87
CA GLY A 109 3.58 -10.46 8.90
C GLY A 109 2.81 -11.35 9.88
N ASP A 110 1.55 -10.99 10.14
CA ASP A 110 0.66 -11.84 10.95
C ASP A 110 0.10 -12.94 10.02
N PRO A 111 0.43 -14.23 10.25
CA PRO A 111 -0.03 -15.31 9.38
C PRO A 111 -1.56 -15.47 9.38
N ASN A 112 -2.24 -14.90 10.37
CA ASN A 112 -3.69 -14.92 10.48
C ASN A 112 -4.34 -13.60 10.02
N GLU A 113 -3.60 -12.64 9.45
CA GLU A 113 -4.18 -11.32 9.08
C GLU A 113 -5.36 -11.49 8.12
N VAL A 114 -5.17 -12.28 7.06
CA VAL A 114 -6.22 -12.55 6.06
C VAL A 114 -7.40 -13.26 6.71
N ARG A 115 -7.14 -14.34 7.46
CA ARG A 115 -8.18 -15.11 8.15
C ARG A 115 -9.00 -14.25 9.13
N LYS A 116 -8.34 -13.35 9.87
CA LYS A 116 -9.02 -12.41 10.76
C LYS A 116 -9.87 -11.42 9.98
N ALA A 117 -9.35 -10.88 8.86
CA ALA A 117 -10.11 -9.97 8.01
C ALA A 117 -11.34 -10.66 7.37
N GLU A 118 -11.22 -11.91 6.95
CA GLU A 118 -12.34 -12.74 6.49
C GLU A 118 -13.40 -12.89 7.59
N GLN A 119 -12.99 -13.29 8.80
CA GLN A 119 -13.91 -13.42 9.94
C GLN A 119 -14.58 -12.08 10.31
N GLU A 120 -13.83 -10.97 10.31
CA GLU A 120 -14.39 -9.63 10.53
C GLU A 120 -15.40 -9.27 9.45
N LEU A 121 -15.12 -9.63 8.20
CA LEU A 121 -15.99 -9.34 7.05
C LEU A 121 -17.27 -10.17 7.07
N GLU A 122 -17.18 -11.46 7.41
CA GLU A 122 -18.34 -12.35 7.59
C GLU A 122 -19.28 -11.87 8.70
N ASN A 123 -18.73 -11.22 9.73
CA ASN A 123 -19.48 -10.68 10.86
C ASN A 123 -19.84 -9.19 10.70
N LEU A 124 -19.44 -8.54 9.59
CA LEU A 124 -19.72 -7.13 9.37
C LEU A 124 -21.22 -6.92 9.10
N ARG A 125 -21.86 -6.10 9.92
CA ARG A 125 -23.29 -5.76 9.82
C ARG A 125 -23.48 -4.25 9.89
N MET A 126 -24.45 -3.73 9.14
CA MET A 126 -24.83 -2.32 9.25
C MET A 126 -25.57 -2.06 10.56
N LYS A 127 -24.99 -1.23 11.44
CA LYS A 127 -25.52 -0.99 12.80
C LYS A 127 -26.78 -0.10 12.83
N GLU A 128 -26.81 1.00 12.08
CA GLU A 128 -27.86 2.03 12.19
C GLU A 128 -28.32 2.61 10.82
N ILE A 129 -29.50 3.27 10.80
CA ILE A 129 -30.14 3.82 9.60
C ILE A 129 -29.31 5.07 9.31
N GLY A 130 -28.80 5.20 8.09
CA GLY A 130 -27.95 6.33 7.70
C GLY A 130 -26.45 6.11 7.87
N GLN A 131 -26.00 4.95 8.39
CA GLN A 131 -24.57 4.61 8.49
C GLN A 131 -24.04 3.78 7.30
N VAL A 132 -24.74 3.79 6.16
CA VAL A 132 -24.34 3.04 4.94
C VAL A 132 -22.91 3.40 4.52
N SER A 133 -22.54 4.67 4.59
CA SER A 133 -21.19 5.13 4.25
C SER A 133 -20.10 4.54 5.15
N LEU A 134 -20.37 4.40 6.45
CA LEU A 134 -19.44 3.78 7.41
C LEU A 134 -19.31 2.29 7.14
N TYR A 135 -20.43 1.60 6.92
CA TYR A 135 -20.43 0.19 6.54
C TYR A 135 -19.63 -0.05 5.24
N ILE A 136 -19.83 0.78 4.21
CA ILE A 136 -19.07 0.69 2.94
C ILE A 136 -17.58 0.93 3.18
N ALA A 137 -17.22 1.88 4.05
CA ALA A 137 -15.81 2.16 4.38
C ALA A 137 -15.15 0.96 5.09
N ASP A 138 -15.82 0.39 6.09
CA ASP A 138 -15.34 -0.79 6.81
C ASP A 138 -15.24 -2.01 5.89
N PHE A 139 -16.25 -2.25 5.06
CA PHE A 139 -16.24 -3.29 4.04
C PHE A 139 -15.05 -3.15 3.11
N ARG A 140 -14.84 -1.96 2.54
CA ARG A 140 -13.71 -1.66 1.64
C ARG A 140 -12.35 -1.83 2.33
N SER A 141 -12.26 -1.44 3.59
CA SER A 141 -11.06 -1.64 4.40
C SER A 141 -10.73 -3.12 4.55
N LEU A 142 -11.73 -3.97 4.82
CA LEU A 142 -11.56 -5.42 5.00
C LEU A 142 -11.21 -6.14 3.69
N ILE A 143 -11.93 -5.88 2.59
CA ILE A 143 -11.61 -6.53 1.30
C ILE A 143 -10.20 -6.19 0.81
N SER A 144 -9.70 -4.99 1.12
CA SER A 144 -8.32 -4.57 0.78
C SER A 144 -7.23 -5.38 1.50
N ARG A 145 -7.59 -6.08 2.59
CA ARG A 145 -6.69 -6.96 3.34
C ARG A 145 -6.74 -8.41 2.84
N ILE A 146 -7.90 -8.84 2.33
CA ILE A 146 -8.14 -10.23 1.89
C ILE A 146 -7.60 -10.46 0.47
N GLY A 147 -7.81 -9.51 -0.45
CA GLY A 147 -7.32 -9.63 -1.83
C GLY A 147 -8.27 -10.42 -2.73
N ASP A 148 -7.95 -11.69 -3.03
CA ASP A 148 -8.64 -12.48 -4.07
C ASP A 148 -9.66 -13.46 -3.49
N TRP A 149 -10.71 -12.95 -2.84
CA TRP A 149 -11.84 -13.79 -2.39
C TRP A 149 -12.87 -14.05 -3.49
N GLY A 150 -12.80 -13.28 -4.58
CA GLY A 150 -13.73 -13.31 -5.70
C GLY A 150 -14.93 -12.37 -5.57
N GLU A 151 -15.33 -11.74 -6.67
CA GLU A 151 -16.39 -10.73 -6.72
C GLU A 151 -17.75 -11.27 -6.24
N ARG A 152 -18.08 -12.53 -6.55
CA ARG A 152 -19.34 -13.15 -6.13
C ARG A 152 -19.40 -13.34 -4.61
N ALA A 153 -18.29 -13.73 -3.98
CA ALA A 153 -18.20 -13.86 -2.54
C ALA A 153 -18.37 -12.49 -1.87
N TYR A 154 -17.61 -11.48 -2.33
CA TYR A 154 -17.74 -10.10 -1.83
C TYR A 154 -19.16 -9.55 -1.97
N THR A 155 -19.81 -9.76 -3.12
CA THR A 155 -21.19 -9.31 -3.34
C THR A 155 -22.17 -9.99 -2.39
N HIS A 156 -21.98 -11.29 -2.14
CA HIS A 156 -22.83 -12.04 -1.23
C HIS A 156 -22.72 -11.54 0.22
N VAL A 157 -21.51 -11.43 0.75
CA VAL A 157 -21.32 -10.94 2.14
C VAL A 157 -21.73 -9.47 2.30
N TYR A 158 -21.56 -8.66 1.26
CA TYR A 158 -22.03 -7.27 1.24
C TYR A 158 -23.55 -7.17 1.41
N ARG A 159 -24.30 -8.00 0.67
CA ARG A 159 -25.77 -8.04 0.76
C ARG A 159 -26.24 -8.50 2.12
N ILE A 160 -25.69 -9.61 2.64
CA ILE A 160 -26.03 -10.11 3.98
C ILE A 160 -25.80 -9.03 5.05
N GLY A 161 -24.67 -8.32 4.97
CA GLY A 161 -24.32 -7.28 5.95
C GLY A 161 -25.21 -6.04 5.90
N LEU A 162 -25.72 -5.68 4.71
CA LEU A 162 -26.73 -4.63 4.55
C LEU A 162 -28.12 -5.09 4.99
N GLU A 163 -28.48 -6.32 4.64
CA GLU A 163 -29.83 -6.86 4.80
C GLU A 163 -30.19 -7.19 6.24
N SER A 164 -29.21 -7.50 7.09
CA SER A 164 -29.44 -7.87 8.49
C SER A 164 -30.36 -6.91 9.23
N ARG A 165 -30.33 -5.63 8.85
CA ARG A 165 -31.14 -4.61 9.49
C ARG A 165 -32.55 -4.46 8.93
N PHE A 166 -32.85 -4.97 7.73
CA PHE A 166 -34.23 -5.05 7.24
C PHE A 166 -35.03 -6.17 7.92
N PHE A 167 -34.35 -7.07 8.63
CA PHE A 167 -34.96 -8.21 9.33
C PHE A 167 -34.97 -8.08 10.87
N ASP A 168 -34.46 -6.99 11.45
CA ASP A 168 -34.42 -6.74 12.91
C ASP A 168 -35.72 -6.11 13.48
N HIS A 169 -36.90 -6.46 12.94
CA HIS A 169 -38.21 -5.98 13.41
C HIS A 169 -39.13 -7.10 13.87
#